data_AF-A0A0Q4K069-F1
#
_entry.id   AF-A0A0Q4K069-F1
#
_cell.length_a   1.000
_cell.length_b   1.000
_cell.length_c   1.000
_cell.angle_alpha   90.00
_cell.angle_beta   90.00
_cell.angle_gamma   90.00
#
_symmetry.space_group_name_H-M   'P 1'
#
loop_
_entity.id
_entity.type
_entity.pdbx_description
1 polymer ?
#
loop_
_entity_poly.entity_id
_entity_poly.type
_entity_poly.pdbx_seq_one_letter_code
_entity_poly.pdbx_strand_id
1 'polypeptide(L)'
;MRLTLEPGGDVAALVRGATGDSRVVVIPATLDALAMAQARAAIGPLAIESAPATRVNAVVLAEGAHAADVDAAVAFLEQARSTTGQVIEIHQRRR
;
A
#
# COMPACT_ATOMS: atom_id res chain seq x y z
N MET A 1 -8.94 -0.02 -5.71
CA MET A 1 -9.46 0.62 -4.49
C MET A 1 -8.31 0.97 -3.57
N ARG A 2 -8.36 2.17 -2.96
CA ARG A 2 -7.44 2.63 -1.92
C ARG A 2 -7.86 2.10 -0.54
N LEU A 3 -6.91 1.56 0.22
CA LEU A 3 -7.07 1.15 1.62
C LEU A 3 -6.04 1.92 2.45
N THR A 4 -6.44 2.62 3.51
CA THR A 4 -5.49 3.34 4.38
C THR A 4 -5.25 2.52 5.63
N LEU A 5 -3.98 2.27 5.96
CA LEU A 5 -3.61 1.60 7.20
C LEU A 5 -3.62 2.60 8.35
N GLU A 6 -4.53 2.39 9.30
CA GLU A 6 -4.59 3.19 10.52
C GLU A 6 -3.45 2.84 11.49
N PRO A 7 -3.02 3.78 12.37
CA PRO A 7 -2.08 3.47 13.44
C PRO A 7 -2.53 2.30 14.31
N GLY A 8 -1.63 1.32 14.53
CA GLY A 8 -1.94 0.08 15.26
C GLY A 8 -2.82 -0.91 14.50
N GLY A 9 -3.18 -0.61 13.24
CA GLY A 9 -3.95 -1.51 12.38
C GLY A 9 -3.15 -2.72 11.90
N ASP A 10 -3.86 -3.80 11.61
CA ASP A 10 -3.31 -4.99 10.96
C ASP A 10 -3.52 -4.91 9.44
N VAL A 11 -2.43 -4.81 8.68
CA VAL A 11 -2.45 -4.75 7.22
C VAL A 11 -3.08 -6.00 6.59
N ALA A 12 -2.91 -7.18 7.20
CA ALA A 12 -3.47 -8.42 6.68
C ALA A 12 -4.99 -8.44 6.87
N ALA A 13 -5.47 -8.04 8.05
CA ALA A 13 -6.90 -7.87 8.31
C ALA A 13 -7.53 -6.83 7.36
N LEU A 14 -6.85 -5.69 7.16
CA LEU A 14 -7.29 -4.64 6.23
C LEU A 14 -7.44 -5.15 4.80
N VAL A 15 -6.43 -5.86 4.29
CA VAL A 15 -6.45 -6.42 2.93
C VAL A 15 -7.52 -7.49 2.78
N ARG A 16 -7.64 -8.43 3.74
CA ARG A 16 -8.61 -9.53 3.68
C ARG A 16 -10.06 -9.08 3.84
N GLY A 17 -10.30 -8.01 4.60
CA GLY A 17 -11.64 -7.43 4.80
C GLY A 17 -12.15 -6.60 3.62
N ALA A 18 -11.28 -6.24 2.68
CA ALA A 18 -11.64 -5.45 1.51
C ALA A 18 -12.19 -6.31 0.36
N THR A 19 -13.00 -5.71 -0.51
CA THR A 19 -13.53 -6.33 -1.74
C THR A 19 -12.81 -5.81 -2.99
N GLY A 20 -13.16 -6.34 -4.17
CA GLY A 20 -12.63 -5.89 -5.46
C GLY A 20 -11.26 -6.47 -5.84
N ASP A 21 -10.96 -6.33 -7.12
CA ASP A 21 -9.89 -7.08 -7.82
C ASP A 21 -8.54 -6.36 -7.78
N SER A 22 -8.49 -5.14 -7.26
CA SER A 22 -7.31 -4.29 -7.14
C SER A 22 -7.35 -3.52 -5.82
N ARG A 23 -6.40 -3.80 -4.93
CA ARG A 23 -6.28 -3.22 -3.59
C ARG A 23 -4.93 -2.54 -3.47
N VAL A 24 -4.94 -1.24 -3.19
CA VAL A 24 -3.73 -0.44 -2.99
C VAL A 24 -3.71 0.04 -1.54
N VAL A 25 -2.79 -0.49 -0.76
CA VAL A 25 -2.62 -0.14 0.66
C VAL A 25 -1.75 1.10 0.78
N VAL A 26 -2.24 2.12 1.44
CA VAL A 26 -1.50 3.33 1.81
C VAL A 26 -1.00 3.17 3.23
N ILE A 27 0.33 3.10 3.39
CA ILE A 27 1.02 2.95 4.67
C ILE A 27 1.54 4.33 5.09
N PRO A 28 0.96 4.96 6.12
CA PRO A 28 1.29 6.34 6.49
C PRO A 28 2.65 6.44 7.17
N ALA A 29 3.29 7.60 7.04
CA ALA A 29 4.58 7.90 7.68
C ALA A 29 4.50 7.97 9.22
N THR A 30 3.29 8.00 9.79
CA THR A 30 3.05 8.11 11.23
C THR A 30 3.22 6.79 11.98
N LEU A 31 3.41 5.66 11.29
CA LEU A 31 3.71 4.39 11.95
C LEU A 31 5.12 4.41 12.54
N ASP A 32 5.31 3.73 13.66
CA ASP A 32 6.64 3.45 14.15
C ASP A 32 7.42 2.55 13.18
N ALA A 33 8.75 2.51 13.35
CA ALA A 33 9.64 1.81 12.43
C ALA A 33 9.35 0.30 12.32
N LEU A 34 8.93 -0.34 13.41
CA LEU A 34 8.63 -1.77 13.42
C LEU A 34 7.31 -2.04 12.70
N ALA A 35 6.25 -1.29 13.03
CA ALA A 35 4.96 -1.40 12.37
C ALA A 35 5.06 -1.11 10.87
N MET A 36 5.84 -0.11 10.48
CA MET A 36 6.17 0.20 9.08
C MET A 36 6.85 -0.98 8.38
N ALA A 37 7.88 -1.57 9.00
CA ALA A 37 8.62 -2.70 8.44
C ALA A 37 7.73 -3.94 8.30
N GLN A 38 6.91 -4.23 9.30
CA GLN A 38 5.94 -5.34 9.28
C GLN A 38 4.90 -5.14 8.17
N ALA A 39 4.33 -3.93 8.07
CA ALA A 39 3.34 -3.62 7.05
C ALA A 39 3.89 -3.80 5.63
N ARG A 40 5.11 -3.30 5.38
CA ARG A 40 5.82 -3.48 4.10
C ARG A 40 6.09 -4.95 3.80
N ALA A 41 6.60 -5.70 4.77
CA ALA A 41 6.94 -7.11 4.60
C ALA A 41 5.72 -7.99 4.28
N ALA A 42 4.54 -7.62 4.78
CA ALA A 42 3.30 -8.37 4.55
C ALA A 42 2.76 -8.26 3.12
N ILE A 43 3.11 -7.21 2.36
CA ILE A 43 2.52 -6.96 1.02
C ILE A 43 2.81 -8.10 0.04
N GLY A 44 4.03 -8.60 0.01
CA GLY A 44 4.43 -9.71 -0.89
C GLY A 44 3.63 -11.00 -0.61
N PRO A 45 3.65 -11.54 0.62
CA PRO A 45 2.84 -12.70 1.00
C PRO A 45 1.34 -12.51 0.76
N LEU A 46 0.76 -11.35 1.10
CA LEU A 46 -0.66 -11.07 0.86
C LEU A 46 -1.00 -11.02 -0.64
N ALA A 47 -0.09 -10.53 -1.47
CA ALA A 47 -0.24 -10.55 -2.91
C ALA A 47 -0.23 -11.98 -3.47
N ILE A 48 0.60 -12.87 -2.93
CA ILE A 48 0.62 -14.30 -3.29
C ILE A 48 -0.68 -14.98 -2.85
N GLU A 49 -1.10 -14.76 -1.60
CA GLU A 49 -2.33 -15.32 -1.02
C GLU A 49 -3.57 -14.92 -1.84
N SER A 50 -3.62 -13.68 -2.33
CA SER A 50 -4.78 -13.12 -3.03
C SER A 50 -4.80 -13.41 -4.54
N ALA A 51 -3.66 -13.84 -5.09
CA ALA A 51 -3.54 -14.10 -6.53
C ALA A 51 -4.25 -15.42 -6.92
N PRO A 52 -4.74 -15.53 -8.17
CA PRO A 52 -4.73 -14.51 -9.23
C PRO A 52 -5.92 -13.55 -9.17
N ALA A 53 -6.90 -13.81 -8.30
CA ALA A 53 -8.19 -13.12 -8.30
C ALA A 53 -8.09 -11.64 -7.90
N THR A 54 -7.15 -11.29 -7.03
CA THR A 54 -6.99 -9.93 -6.54
C THR A 54 -5.52 -9.51 -6.56
N ARG A 55 -5.27 -8.29 -7.05
CA ARG A 55 -3.95 -7.65 -6.98
C ARG A 55 -3.85 -6.82 -5.71
N VAL A 56 -2.74 -6.94 -5.00
CA VAL A 56 -2.46 -6.20 -3.77
C VAL A 56 -1.14 -5.48 -3.97
N ASN A 57 -1.14 -4.15 -3.92
CA ASN A 57 0.07 -3.33 -3.98
C ASN A 57 0.04 -2.31 -2.83
N ALA A 58 1.14 -1.62 -2.60
CA ALA A 58 1.23 -0.61 -1.55
C ALA A 58 1.95 0.66 -1.99
N VAL A 59 1.54 1.77 -1.37
CA VAL A 59 2.21 3.06 -1.39
C VAL A 59 2.63 3.37 0.04
N VAL A 60 3.93 3.57 0.25
CA VAL A 60 4.48 3.93 1.56
C VAL A 60 4.88 5.39 1.56
N LEU A 61 4.43 6.13 2.56
CA LEU A 61 4.71 7.55 2.71
C LEU A 61 5.96 7.73 3.57
N ALA A 62 6.90 8.53 3.08
CA ALA A 62 7.89 9.15 3.93
C ALA A 62 7.34 10.47 4.52
N GLU A 63 8.01 11.00 5.53
CA GLU A 63 7.68 12.31 6.08
C GLU A 63 7.75 13.39 4.99
N GLY A 64 6.74 14.27 4.94
CA GLY A 64 6.64 15.32 3.94
C GLY A 64 6.22 14.88 2.53
N ALA A 65 5.77 13.63 2.35
CA ALA A 65 5.19 13.16 1.09
C ALA A 65 4.00 14.04 0.67
N HIS A 66 4.01 14.50 -0.59
CA HIS A 66 2.96 15.38 -1.10
C HIS A 66 1.71 14.56 -1.46
N ALA A 67 0.53 15.00 -1.00
CA ALA A 67 -0.73 14.25 -1.18
C ALA A 67 -1.03 13.92 -2.65
N ALA A 68 -0.80 14.86 -3.58
CA ALA A 68 -1.01 14.61 -5.00
C ALA A 68 -0.11 13.50 -5.58
N ASP A 69 1.11 13.32 -5.05
CA ASP A 69 2.02 12.27 -5.52
C ASP A 69 1.56 10.89 -4.99
N VAL A 70 1.02 10.86 -3.77
CA VAL A 70 0.38 9.67 -3.19
C VAL A 70 -0.84 9.28 -4.02
N ASP A 71 -1.72 10.23 -4.33
CA ASP A 71 -2.94 9.98 -5.12
C ASP A 71 -2.59 9.47 -6.53
N ALA A 72 -1.57 10.05 -7.17
CA ALA A 72 -1.07 9.60 -8.46
C ALA A 72 -0.51 8.16 -8.40
N ALA A 73 0.28 7.83 -7.38
CA ALA A 73 0.82 6.48 -7.20
C ALA A 73 -0.28 5.44 -6.94
N VAL A 74 -1.29 5.81 -6.15
CA VAL A 74 -2.47 4.96 -5.92
C VAL A 74 -3.21 4.70 -7.22
N ALA A 75 -3.52 5.75 -7.99
CA ALA A 75 -4.22 5.63 -9.26
C ALA A 75 -3.43 4.77 -10.27
N PHE A 76 -2.11 4.93 -10.31
CA PHE A 76 -1.23 4.11 -11.14
C PHE A 76 -1.31 2.62 -10.77
N LEU A 77 -1.13 2.28 -9.49
CA LEU A 77 -1.17 0.88 -9.03
C LEU A 77 -2.55 0.25 -9.15
N GLU A 78 -3.62 1.04 -8.98
CA GLU A 78 -4.99 0.56 -9.14
C GLU A 78 -5.25 0.09 -10.58
N GLN A 79 -4.79 0.88 -11.56
CA GLN A 79 -4.96 0.62 -12.99
C GLN A 79 -3.99 -0.41 -13.55
N ALA A 80 -2.87 -0.66 -12.86
CA ALA A 80 -1.88 -1.65 -13.29
C ALA A 80 -2.48 -3.07 -13.28
N ARG A 81 -2.53 -3.71 -14.45
CA ARG A 81 -3.18 -5.04 -14.64
C ARG A 81 -2.23 -6.22 -14.51
N SER A 82 -0.93 -5.99 -14.61
CA SER A 82 0.12 -7.02 -14.65
C SER A 82 1.02 -7.03 -13.41
N THR A 83 0.67 -6.27 -12.37
CA THR A 83 1.52 -6.11 -11.17
C THR A 83 0.73 -6.35 -9.88
N THR A 84 1.29 -7.19 -9.02
CA THR A 84 0.85 -7.42 -7.63
C THR A 84 2.10 -7.54 -6.76
N GLY A 85 1.99 -7.27 -5.46
CA GLY A 85 3.08 -7.31 -4.49
C GLY A 85 4.05 -6.12 -4.56
N GLN A 86 3.76 -5.09 -5.35
CA GLN A 86 4.64 -3.94 -5.50
C GLN A 86 4.50 -2.97 -4.31
N VAL A 87 5.61 -2.36 -3.93
CA VAL A 87 5.66 -1.32 -2.90
C VAL A 87 6.36 -0.10 -3.51
N ILE A 88 5.65 1.02 -3.60
CA ILE A 88 6.20 2.31 -4.06
C ILE A 88 6.38 3.22 -2.86
N GLU A 89 7.57 3.79 -2.71
CA GLU A 89 7.84 4.79 -1.68
C GLU A 89 7.68 6.21 -2.25
N ILE A 90 6.92 7.05 -1.55
CA ILE A 90 6.76 8.46 -1.89
C ILE A 90 7.52 9.30 -0.88
N HIS A 91 8.54 9.99 -1.38
CA HIS A 91 9.36 10.91 -0.60
C HIS A 91 8.94 12.36 -0.86
N GLN A 92 9.36 13.27 0.02
CA GLN A 92 9.24 14.70 -0.23
C GLN A 92 9.91 15.09 -1.56
N ARG A 93 9.31 16.05 -2.28
CA ARG A 93 9.91 16.61 -3.50
C ARG A 93 11.21 17.32 -3.15
N ARG A 94 12.29 16.98 -3.86
CA ARG A 94 13.53 17.76 -3.78
C ARG A 94 13.30 19.07 -4.53
N ARG A 95 13.57 20.20 -3.86
CA ARG A 95 13.54 21.54 -4.46
C ARG A 95 14.71 21.72 -5.43
#